data_AF-A0A2S6AQH3-F1
#
_entry.id   AF-A0A2S6AQH3-F1
#
_cell.length_a   1.000
_cell.length_b   1.000
_cell.length_c   1.000
_cell.angle_alpha   90.00
_cell.angle_beta   90.00
_cell.angle_gamma   90.00
#
_symmetry.space_group_name_H-M   'P 1'
#
loop_
_entity.id
_entity.type
_entity.pdbx_description
1 polymer ?
#
loop_
_entity_poly.entity_id
_entity_poly.type
_entity_poly.pdbx_seq_one_letter_code
_entity_poly.pdbx_strand_id
1 'polypeptide(L)'
;MTTLPTGLPALPPAPARAADDFEYIPWWTTATMASVLNDIDTATWCLLCDLASGTADIAARGPRTSAATVAAVMEALWTRQPIRHTTAPSHRHIPERFTTLTAADPDLGTCGRVAAAWCVARLAVYARHLPHTGGGCRHHQLADAAATAQQILASDEGSWLYTAPLAARYDHDRPFAAPEFTAAITTIARSRLAGRDTIEYGAGTGAITRIAAPHTRSLVAIEPAIGMRAVLQQHTGNLDQVRVREEDCMSVGLPDACADVVFEHAALCFVDEPLFAVAEAARLLRPGGSLIRIISTTDQPEPVTAFDAAFHAQLRLLGHQPGRIVSSGNDPRITDWLSAAGIDTEIDAIATWNSQQPLHRHIAPLLHGSYPYLAAIPDDDRRRAIDGALTATRLNPDTLIDSAHKVKTASTPLDSTSLLRDGARR
;
A
#
# COMPACT_ATOMS: atom_id res chain seq x y z
N MET A 1 15.27 24.64 -8.08
CA MET A 1 15.31 23.67 -6.97
C MET A 1 14.56 24.26 -5.80
N THR A 2 13.23 24.17 -5.82
CA THR A 2 12.38 24.49 -4.68
C THR A 2 12.51 23.32 -3.71
N THR A 3 13.03 23.60 -2.51
CA THR A 3 13.11 22.64 -1.41
C THR A 3 11.70 22.17 -1.05
N LEU A 4 11.49 20.85 -1.00
CA LEU A 4 10.29 20.24 -0.41
C LEU A 4 10.08 20.85 0.99
N PRO A 5 8.83 21.12 1.41
CA PRO A 5 8.61 21.75 2.71
C PRO A 5 9.04 20.80 3.83
N THR A 6 10.05 21.20 4.60
CA THR A 6 10.44 20.53 5.84
C THR A 6 9.43 20.84 6.94
N GLY A 7 8.77 19.82 7.50
CA GLY A 7 7.97 19.99 8.71
C GLY A 7 6.61 19.29 8.72
N LEU A 8 6.54 17.99 8.40
CA LEU A 8 5.35 17.21 8.75
C LEU A 8 5.19 17.16 10.28
N PRO A 9 3.96 17.23 10.83
CA PRO A 9 3.72 16.99 12.24
C PRO A 9 4.28 15.63 12.66
N ALA A 10 4.76 15.51 13.90
CA ALA A 10 5.28 14.25 14.40
C ALA A 10 4.23 13.13 14.28
N LEU A 11 4.65 11.96 13.78
CA LEU A 11 3.79 10.77 13.70
C LEU A 11 3.35 10.35 15.11
N PRO A 12 2.06 10.04 15.34
CA PRO A 12 1.57 9.66 16.67
C PRO A 12 2.11 8.29 17.08
N PRO A 13 2.16 7.98 18.38
CA PRO A 13 2.50 6.64 18.85
C PRO A 13 1.46 5.63 18.37
N ALA A 14 1.91 4.41 18.08
CA ALA A 14 1.06 3.32 17.65
C ALA A 14 -0.05 3.03 18.70
N PRO A 15 -1.35 2.93 18.32
CA PRO A 15 -2.39 2.42 19.23
C PRO A 15 -2.08 1.05 19.85
N ALA A 16 -2.74 0.75 20.96
CA ALA A 16 -2.58 -0.50 21.71
C ALA A 16 -3.16 -1.72 20.96
N ARG A 17 -2.45 -2.85 21.05
CA ARG A 17 -2.72 -4.12 20.34
C ARG A 17 -3.97 -4.84 20.87
N ALA A 18 -4.87 -5.30 19.98
CA ALA A 18 -5.81 -6.37 20.31
C ALA A 18 -5.12 -7.73 20.13
N ALA A 19 -5.36 -8.69 21.03
CA ALA A 19 -4.61 -9.95 21.10
C ALA A 19 -4.72 -10.85 19.85
N ASP A 20 -5.73 -10.61 19.00
CA ASP A 20 -6.08 -11.47 17.87
C ASP A 20 -5.78 -10.84 16.48
N ASP A 21 -5.22 -9.62 16.46
CA ASP A 21 -4.83 -8.93 15.22
C ASP A 21 -3.45 -9.43 14.76
N PHE A 22 -3.45 -10.40 13.85
CA PHE A 22 -2.23 -10.80 13.16
C PHE A 22 -1.87 -9.72 12.13
N GLU A 23 -0.70 -9.11 12.35
CA GLU A 23 -0.14 -8.00 11.56
C GLU A 23 -0.81 -6.63 11.79
N TYR A 24 -0.96 -6.24 13.06
CA TYR A 24 -0.90 -4.82 13.39
C TYR A 24 0.44 -4.25 12.95
N ILE A 25 0.49 -3.57 11.81
CA ILE A 25 1.69 -2.86 11.37
C ILE A 25 1.66 -1.45 12.00
N PRO A 26 2.37 -1.20 13.12
CA PRO A 26 2.41 0.12 13.74
C PRO A 26 2.95 1.13 12.73
N TRP A 27 2.38 2.33 12.67
CA TRP A 27 2.93 3.42 11.85
C TRP A 27 4.39 3.60 12.25
N TRP A 28 5.25 3.93 11.29
CA TRP A 28 6.58 4.36 11.71
C TRP A 28 6.43 5.56 12.63
N THR A 29 7.31 5.68 13.62
CA THR A 29 7.50 6.98 14.27
C THR A 29 8.54 7.75 13.47
N THR A 30 8.41 9.07 13.42
CA THR A 30 9.43 9.94 12.81
C THR A 30 10.82 9.66 13.38
N ALA A 31 10.90 9.33 14.67
CA ALA A 31 12.15 8.97 15.35
C ALA A 31 12.73 7.63 14.86
N THR A 32 11.90 6.60 14.68
CA THR A 32 12.36 5.30 14.16
C THR A 32 12.90 5.44 12.73
N MET A 33 12.23 6.23 11.88
CA MET A 33 12.67 6.47 10.49
C MET A 33 13.98 7.24 10.46
N ALA A 34 14.07 8.32 11.25
CA ALA A 34 15.29 9.10 11.38
C ALA A 34 16.45 8.26 11.91
N SER A 35 16.20 7.34 12.86
CA SER A 35 17.22 6.38 13.34
C SER A 35 17.75 5.53 12.20
N VAL A 36 16.87 4.87 11.43
CA VAL A 36 17.29 4.03 10.31
C VAL A 36 18.07 4.83 9.26
N LEU A 37 17.61 6.04 8.90
CA LEU A 37 18.33 6.90 7.96
C LEU A 37 19.70 7.37 8.48
N ASN A 38 19.83 7.64 9.79
CA ASN A 38 21.07 8.08 10.41
C ASN A 38 22.06 6.92 10.65
N ASP A 39 21.56 5.69 10.85
CA ASP A 39 22.38 4.48 11.07
C ASP A 39 23.02 3.96 9.76
N ILE A 40 22.51 4.38 8.60
CA ILE A 40 23.05 3.98 7.29
C ILE A 40 24.19 4.92 6.90
N ASP A 41 25.41 4.38 6.91
CA ASP A 41 26.60 5.08 6.45
C ASP A 41 26.69 5.18 4.90
N THR A 42 27.60 6.01 4.41
CA THR A 42 27.80 6.19 2.97
C THR A 42 28.18 4.88 2.27
N ALA A 43 28.92 3.98 2.93
CA ALA A 43 29.34 2.71 2.35
C ALA A 43 28.17 1.75 2.11
N THR A 44 27.20 1.74 3.02
CA THR A 44 25.94 0.98 2.93
C THR A 44 25.05 1.57 1.85
N TRP A 45 24.91 2.90 1.81
CA TRP A 45 24.19 3.59 0.73
C TRP A 45 24.74 3.25 -0.65
N CYS A 46 26.07 3.29 -0.84
CA CYS A 46 26.70 2.90 -2.10
C CYS A 46 26.40 1.45 -2.43
N LEU A 47 26.58 0.53 -1.47
CA LEU A 47 26.31 -0.90 -1.69
C LEU A 47 24.88 -1.15 -2.18
N LEU A 48 23.88 -0.50 -1.57
CA LEU A 48 22.48 -0.66 -1.99
C LEU A 48 22.26 -0.13 -3.42
N CYS A 49 22.81 1.04 -3.75
CA CYS A 49 22.68 1.62 -5.09
C CYS A 49 23.42 0.79 -6.15
N ASP A 50 24.62 0.33 -5.83
CA ASP A 50 25.47 -0.48 -6.71
C ASP A 50 24.82 -1.86 -6.95
N LEU A 51 24.24 -2.47 -5.91
CA LEU A 51 23.51 -3.74 -6.06
C LEU A 51 22.27 -3.57 -6.93
N ALA A 52 21.47 -2.53 -6.68
CA ALA A 52 20.27 -2.26 -7.48
C ALA A 52 20.62 -2.03 -8.96
N SER A 53 21.66 -1.24 -9.24
CA SER A 53 22.11 -0.96 -10.61
C SER A 53 22.91 -2.11 -11.25
N GLY A 54 23.31 -3.12 -10.47
CA GLY A 54 24.09 -4.27 -10.95
C GLY A 54 25.59 -3.96 -11.14
N THR A 55 26.11 -2.91 -10.51
CA THR A 55 27.51 -2.46 -10.59
C THR A 55 28.35 -2.83 -9.36
N ALA A 56 27.74 -3.48 -8.35
CA ALA A 56 28.43 -3.79 -7.09
C ALA A 56 29.61 -4.76 -7.25
N ASP A 57 30.77 -4.37 -6.72
CA ASP A 57 31.93 -5.25 -6.58
C ASP A 57 31.79 -6.15 -5.33
N ILE A 58 31.03 -7.23 -5.50
CA ILE A 58 30.75 -8.21 -4.44
C ILE A 58 32.00 -9.01 -4.05
N ALA A 59 32.94 -9.21 -4.99
CA ALA A 59 34.17 -9.94 -4.72
C ALA A 59 35.06 -9.16 -3.74
N ALA A 60 35.19 -7.84 -3.91
CA ALA A 60 35.98 -7.01 -3.01
C ALA A 60 35.38 -6.87 -1.61
N ARG A 61 34.05 -6.78 -1.48
CA ARG A 61 33.35 -6.61 -0.19
C ARG A 61 33.07 -7.92 0.56
N GLY A 62 33.07 -9.02 -0.16
CA GLY A 62 32.66 -10.33 0.33
C GLY A 62 31.13 -10.52 0.23
N PRO A 63 30.67 -11.65 -0.35
CA PRO A 63 29.24 -11.90 -0.58
C PRO A 63 28.45 -11.99 0.74
N ARG A 64 28.98 -12.69 1.75
CA ARG A 64 28.29 -12.80 3.05
C ARG A 64 28.12 -11.46 3.76
N THR A 65 29.14 -10.60 3.72
CA THR A 65 29.09 -9.26 4.31
C THR A 65 28.06 -8.39 3.60
N SER A 66 28.04 -8.43 2.26
CA SER A 66 27.11 -7.67 1.44
C SER A 66 25.67 -8.10 1.69
N ALA A 67 25.40 -9.41 1.68
CA ALA A 67 24.07 -9.96 1.94
C ALA A 67 23.59 -9.67 3.37
N ALA A 68 24.47 -9.80 4.37
CA ALA A 68 24.15 -9.46 5.75
C ALA A 68 23.79 -7.98 5.92
N THR A 69 24.45 -7.08 5.18
CA THR A 69 24.18 -5.64 5.20
C THR A 69 22.81 -5.34 4.60
N VAL A 70 22.52 -5.87 3.41
CA VAL A 70 21.20 -5.70 2.75
C VAL A 70 20.10 -6.25 3.64
N ALA A 71 20.26 -7.46 4.17
CA ALA A 71 19.26 -8.08 5.03
C ALA A 71 19.05 -7.30 6.35
N ALA A 72 20.08 -6.63 6.88
CA ALA A 72 19.95 -5.78 8.08
C ALA A 72 19.10 -4.54 7.83
N VAL A 73 19.37 -3.82 6.74
CA VAL A 73 18.58 -2.66 6.33
C VAL A 73 17.15 -3.08 6.04
N MET A 74 17.00 -4.22 5.35
CA MET A 74 15.70 -4.75 5.00
C MET A 74 14.87 -5.16 6.22
N GLU A 75 15.44 -5.89 7.18
CA GLU A 75 14.77 -6.22 8.45
C GLU A 75 14.33 -4.96 9.20
N ALA A 76 15.20 -3.94 9.28
CA ALA A 76 14.88 -2.68 9.94
C ALA A 76 13.68 -1.97 9.28
N LEU A 77 13.70 -1.91 7.94
CA LEU A 77 12.61 -1.34 7.16
C LEU A 77 11.32 -2.16 7.26
N TRP A 78 11.42 -3.49 7.24
CA TRP A 78 10.29 -4.41 7.28
C TRP A 78 9.61 -4.44 8.65
N THR A 79 10.40 -4.55 9.71
CA THR A 79 9.92 -4.62 11.09
C THR A 79 9.63 -3.26 11.70
N ARG A 80 10.00 -2.17 11.01
CA ARG A 80 9.86 -0.78 11.48
C ARG A 80 10.60 -0.57 12.79
N GLN A 81 11.87 -0.96 12.82
CA GLN A 81 12.76 -0.90 13.99
C GLN A 81 14.14 -0.34 13.58
N PRO A 82 14.94 0.19 14.53
CA PRO A 82 16.34 0.54 14.27
C PRO A 82 17.15 -0.64 13.75
N ILE A 83 18.26 -0.37 13.05
CA ILE A 83 19.12 -1.41 12.50
C ILE A 83 19.78 -2.20 13.64
N ARG A 84 19.49 -3.50 13.71
CA ARG A 84 20.10 -4.42 14.68
C ARG A 84 21.38 -5.03 14.09
N HIS A 85 22.50 -4.35 14.34
CA HIS A 85 23.80 -4.74 13.79
C HIS A 85 24.34 -6.07 14.32
N THR A 86 23.92 -6.51 15.52
CA THR A 86 24.40 -7.74 16.16
C THR A 86 23.60 -9.00 15.81
N THR A 87 22.49 -8.86 15.08
CA THR A 87 21.66 -10.01 14.68
C THR A 87 22.36 -10.82 13.60
N ALA A 88 22.51 -12.13 13.83
CA ALA A 88 23.04 -13.06 12.83
C ALA A 88 22.10 -13.10 11.59
N PRO A 89 22.63 -13.21 10.35
CA PRO A 89 21.82 -13.22 9.14
C PRO A 89 20.67 -14.24 9.17
N SER A 90 20.94 -15.46 9.66
CA SER A 90 19.95 -16.55 9.77
C SER A 90 18.82 -16.28 10.76
N HIS A 91 18.93 -15.25 11.61
CA HIS A 91 17.91 -14.87 12.59
C HIS A 91 17.18 -13.58 12.20
N ARG A 92 17.42 -13.05 11.00
CA ARG A 92 16.76 -11.83 10.54
C ARG A 92 15.33 -12.11 10.10
N HIS A 93 14.43 -11.21 10.48
CA HIS A 93 13.02 -11.25 10.09
C HIS A 93 12.83 -10.47 8.78
N ILE A 94 12.99 -11.18 7.67
CA ILE A 94 12.78 -10.64 6.32
C ILE A 94 11.68 -11.45 5.60
N PRO A 95 10.97 -10.87 4.62
CA PRO A 95 9.98 -11.59 3.84
C PRO A 95 10.54 -12.87 3.21
N GLU A 96 9.72 -13.93 3.16
CA GLU A 96 10.12 -15.28 2.75
C GLU A 96 10.87 -15.31 1.41
N ARG A 97 10.43 -14.51 0.43
CA ARG A 97 11.05 -14.42 -0.90
C ARG A 97 12.50 -13.93 -0.90
N PHE A 98 12.96 -13.32 0.19
CA PHE A 98 14.33 -12.80 0.34
C PHE A 98 15.20 -13.67 1.25
N THR A 99 14.71 -14.82 1.73
CA THR A 99 15.43 -15.71 2.64
C THR A 99 16.76 -16.22 2.06
N THR A 100 16.90 -16.28 0.74
CA THR A 100 18.17 -16.62 0.07
C THR A 100 19.31 -15.65 0.41
N LEU A 101 19.03 -14.41 0.84
CA LEU A 101 20.06 -13.47 1.33
C LEU A 101 20.71 -13.91 2.64
N THR A 102 20.02 -14.74 3.39
CA THR A 102 20.46 -15.21 4.72
C THR A 102 21.00 -16.64 4.71
N ALA A 103 21.06 -17.25 3.52
CA ALA A 103 21.61 -18.58 3.30
C ALA A 103 23.15 -18.61 3.44
N ALA A 104 23.72 -19.82 3.52
CA ALA A 104 25.17 -20.02 3.60
C ALA A 104 25.91 -19.52 2.34
N ASP A 105 25.25 -19.59 1.20
CA ASP A 105 25.65 -19.03 -0.10
C ASP A 105 24.55 -18.07 -0.59
N PRO A 106 24.69 -16.75 -0.36
CA PRO A 106 23.61 -15.81 -0.60
C PRO A 106 23.47 -15.41 -2.07
N ASP A 107 22.22 -15.38 -2.57
CA ASP A 107 21.92 -14.85 -3.91
C ASP A 107 21.95 -13.31 -3.92
N LEU A 108 23.08 -12.74 -4.34
CA LEU A 108 23.23 -11.31 -4.53
C LEU A 108 22.95 -10.84 -5.97
N GLY A 109 22.73 -11.77 -6.91
CA GLY A 109 22.50 -11.45 -8.31
C GLY A 109 21.06 -11.02 -8.56
N THR A 110 20.12 -11.95 -8.37
CA THR A 110 18.70 -11.67 -8.62
C THR A 110 18.03 -11.17 -7.35
N CYS A 111 18.09 -11.96 -6.27
CA CYS A 111 17.45 -11.61 -5.00
C CYS A 111 18.08 -10.35 -4.37
N GLY A 112 19.41 -10.27 -4.29
CA GLY A 112 20.12 -9.10 -3.75
C GLY A 112 19.83 -7.81 -4.49
N ARG A 113 19.71 -7.87 -5.83
CA ARG A 113 19.36 -6.70 -6.65
C ARG A 113 17.96 -6.18 -6.35
N VAL A 114 16.96 -7.07 -6.27
CA VAL A 114 15.58 -6.69 -5.94
C VAL A 114 15.48 -6.20 -4.49
N ALA A 115 16.15 -6.86 -3.54
CA ALA A 115 16.17 -6.44 -2.14
C ALA A 115 16.82 -5.06 -1.95
N ALA A 116 17.92 -4.80 -2.66
CA ALA A 116 18.58 -3.50 -2.63
C ALA A 116 17.68 -2.42 -3.24
N ALA A 117 17.04 -2.68 -4.38
CA ALA A 117 16.05 -1.78 -4.97
C ALA A 117 14.88 -1.50 -4.00
N TRP A 118 14.37 -2.53 -3.32
CA TRP A 118 13.31 -2.41 -2.32
C TRP A 118 13.70 -1.49 -1.16
N CYS A 119 14.96 -1.60 -0.69
CA CYS A 119 15.51 -0.73 0.34
C CYS A 119 15.69 0.71 -0.17
N VAL A 120 16.31 0.90 -1.34
CA VAL A 120 16.58 2.22 -1.93
C VAL A 120 15.28 2.98 -2.17
N ALA A 121 14.25 2.35 -2.71
CA ALA A 121 12.95 2.99 -2.97
C ALA A 121 12.35 3.57 -1.68
N ARG A 122 12.33 2.80 -0.59
CA ARG A 122 11.81 3.24 0.72
C ARG A 122 12.66 4.33 1.34
N LEU A 123 13.98 4.13 1.40
CA LEU A 123 14.89 5.12 1.97
C LEU A 123 14.84 6.45 1.20
N ALA A 124 14.68 6.41 -0.13
CA ALA A 124 14.55 7.60 -0.95
C ALA A 124 13.25 8.38 -0.68
N VAL A 125 12.12 7.69 -0.50
CA VAL A 125 10.88 8.32 -0.07
C VAL A 125 11.09 8.96 1.31
N TYR A 126 11.71 8.26 2.24
CA TYR A 126 11.90 8.76 3.61
C TYR A 126 12.83 9.97 3.66
N ALA A 127 13.93 9.93 2.91
CA ALA A 127 14.90 11.02 2.81
C ALA A 127 14.32 12.31 2.17
N ARG A 128 13.24 12.21 1.39
CA ARG A 128 12.50 13.38 0.87
C ARG A 128 11.66 14.07 1.93
N HIS A 129 11.07 13.29 2.83
CA HIS A 129 10.13 13.77 3.84
C HIS A 129 10.79 14.10 5.18
N LEU A 130 12.00 13.57 5.44
CA LEU A 130 12.71 13.75 6.71
C LEU A 130 14.12 14.31 6.54
N PRO A 131 14.48 15.34 7.34
CA PRO A 131 15.88 15.74 7.49
C PRO A 131 16.70 14.57 8.05
N HIS A 132 17.80 14.22 7.41
CA HIS A 132 18.72 13.18 7.89
C HIS A 132 20.16 13.71 7.87
N THR A 133 20.93 13.30 8.86
CA THR A 133 22.33 13.71 9.04
C THR A 133 23.31 12.66 8.52
N GLY A 134 22.85 11.41 8.34
CA GLY A 134 23.57 10.37 7.63
C GLY A 134 23.85 10.85 6.21
N GLY A 135 25.12 10.94 5.84
CA GLY A 135 25.61 11.73 4.69
C GLY A 135 25.21 11.28 3.28
N GLY A 136 24.11 10.52 3.13
CA GLY A 136 23.64 9.96 1.88
C GLY A 136 24.73 9.19 1.14
N CYS A 137 24.45 8.84 -0.11
CA CYS A 137 25.50 8.53 -1.05
C CYS A 137 26.03 9.82 -1.67
N ARG A 138 27.35 10.08 -1.59
CA ARG A 138 27.98 11.17 -2.37
C ARG A 138 28.29 10.78 -3.82
N HIS A 139 28.24 9.49 -4.13
CA HIS A 139 28.56 8.94 -5.46
C HIS A 139 27.31 8.78 -6.34
N HIS A 140 26.14 8.61 -5.73
CA HIS A 140 24.87 8.42 -6.43
C HIS A 140 23.94 9.60 -6.13
N GLN A 141 23.28 10.11 -7.16
CA GLN A 141 22.16 11.02 -6.95
C GLN A 141 20.96 10.22 -6.47
N LEU A 142 20.38 10.60 -5.32
CA LEU A 142 19.26 9.88 -4.73
C LEU A 142 18.06 9.77 -5.68
N ALA A 143 17.81 10.80 -6.50
CA ALA A 143 16.75 10.80 -7.49
C ALA A 143 16.95 9.69 -8.55
N ASP A 144 18.17 9.56 -9.08
CA ASP A 144 18.51 8.55 -10.10
C ASP A 144 18.48 7.13 -9.51
N ALA A 145 19.01 6.97 -8.29
CA ALA A 145 18.96 5.70 -7.57
C ALA A 145 17.52 5.27 -7.26
N ALA A 146 16.67 6.21 -6.84
CA ALA A 146 15.25 5.96 -6.61
C ALA A 146 14.52 5.57 -7.89
N ALA A 147 14.76 6.27 -9.00
CA ALA A 147 14.17 5.95 -10.30
C ALA A 147 14.59 4.54 -10.77
N THR A 148 15.87 4.19 -10.64
CA THR A 148 16.39 2.85 -10.95
C THR A 148 15.72 1.78 -10.09
N ALA A 149 15.61 2.03 -8.78
CA ALA A 149 14.95 1.12 -7.85
C ALA A 149 13.47 0.91 -8.20
N GLN A 150 12.74 1.99 -8.49
CA GLN A 150 11.33 1.92 -8.89
C GLN A 150 11.14 1.09 -10.16
N GLN A 151 11.99 1.27 -11.19
CA GLN A 151 11.94 0.47 -12.41
C GLN A 151 12.14 -1.03 -12.16
N ILE A 152 13.09 -1.39 -11.28
CA ILE A 152 13.33 -2.78 -10.90
C ILE A 152 12.09 -3.37 -10.23
N LEU A 153 11.54 -2.67 -9.22
CA LEU A 153 10.37 -3.13 -8.47
C LEU A 153 9.10 -3.19 -9.31
N ALA A 154 8.95 -2.30 -10.28
CA ALA A 154 7.81 -2.33 -11.20
C ALA A 154 7.87 -3.53 -12.15
N SER A 155 9.06 -3.97 -12.54
CA SER A 155 9.26 -5.17 -13.36
C SER A 155 9.22 -6.48 -12.56
N ASP A 156 9.22 -6.42 -11.23
CA ASP A 156 9.22 -7.57 -10.34
C ASP A 156 7.81 -7.86 -9.82
N GLU A 157 7.14 -8.89 -10.37
CA GLU A 157 5.79 -9.24 -9.94
C GLU A 157 5.72 -9.62 -8.45
N GLY A 158 6.80 -10.17 -7.88
CA GLY A 158 6.87 -10.53 -6.47
C GLY A 158 6.95 -9.34 -5.52
N SER A 159 7.23 -8.12 -6.03
CA SER A 159 7.38 -6.91 -5.22
C SER A 159 6.04 -6.34 -4.76
N TRP A 160 4.95 -6.81 -5.36
CA TRP A 160 3.61 -6.30 -5.12
C TRP A 160 2.73 -7.40 -4.52
N LEU A 161 1.94 -7.02 -3.51
CA LEU A 161 0.86 -7.85 -3.00
C LEU A 161 -0.16 -8.23 -4.09
N TYR A 162 -0.26 -7.41 -5.13
CA TYR A 162 -1.22 -7.53 -6.22
C TYR A 162 -0.53 -7.93 -7.53
N THR A 163 -0.40 -9.25 -7.75
CA THR A 163 0.25 -9.85 -8.92
C THR A 163 -0.66 -9.87 -10.16
N ALA A 164 -0.10 -10.16 -11.35
CA ALA A 164 -0.89 -10.25 -12.58
C ALA A 164 -1.99 -11.33 -12.54
N PRO A 165 -1.78 -12.55 -12.01
CA PRO A 165 -2.85 -13.51 -11.84
C PRO A 165 -3.99 -13.00 -10.95
N LEU A 166 -3.67 -12.30 -9.86
CA LEU A 166 -4.68 -11.71 -8.97
C LEU A 166 -5.44 -10.58 -9.68
N ALA A 167 -4.74 -9.70 -10.38
CA ALA A 167 -5.32 -8.59 -11.14
C ALA A 167 -6.38 -9.06 -12.16
N ALA A 168 -6.13 -10.17 -12.86
CA ALA A 168 -7.03 -10.71 -13.88
C ALA A 168 -8.43 -11.11 -13.35
N ARG A 169 -8.56 -11.36 -12.04
CA ARG A 169 -9.82 -11.74 -11.38
C ARG A 169 -10.31 -10.73 -10.35
N TYR A 170 -9.55 -9.65 -10.14
CA TYR A 170 -9.81 -8.68 -9.08
C TYR A 170 -11.21 -8.06 -9.20
N ASP A 171 -11.59 -7.58 -10.38
CA ASP A 171 -12.91 -6.96 -10.61
C ASP A 171 -14.06 -7.96 -10.44
N HIS A 172 -13.85 -9.22 -10.84
CA HIS A 172 -14.85 -10.28 -10.73
C HIS A 172 -15.15 -10.65 -9.27
N ASP A 173 -14.10 -10.72 -8.45
CA ASP A 173 -14.16 -11.17 -7.05
C ASP A 173 -14.29 -10.02 -6.05
N ARG A 174 -14.64 -8.82 -6.52
CA ARG A 174 -14.91 -7.64 -5.70
C ARG A 174 -16.31 -7.11 -5.96
N PRO A 175 -16.95 -6.48 -4.97
CA PRO A 175 -18.34 -6.03 -5.07
C PRO A 175 -18.53 -4.77 -5.94
N PHE A 176 -17.61 -4.46 -6.88
CA PHE A 176 -17.68 -3.25 -7.69
C PHE A 176 -18.86 -3.25 -8.68
N ALA A 177 -19.38 -4.43 -9.03
CA ALA A 177 -20.47 -4.58 -9.99
C ALA A 177 -21.87 -4.29 -9.41
N ALA A 178 -22.00 -4.02 -8.10
CA ALA A 178 -23.29 -3.67 -7.53
C ALA A 178 -23.81 -2.34 -8.12
N PRO A 179 -25.04 -2.28 -8.67
CA PRO A 179 -25.60 -1.05 -9.24
C PRO A 179 -25.60 0.12 -8.25
N GLU A 180 -25.89 -0.14 -6.97
CA GLU A 180 -25.90 0.83 -5.88
C GLU A 180 -24.50 1.40 -5.62
N PHE A 181 -23.47 0.56 -5.67
CA PHE A 181 -22.08 0.99 -5.57
C PHE A 181 -21.70 1.90 -6.74
N THR A 182 -22.02 1.49 -7.97
CA THR A 182 -21.76 2.30 -9.17
C THR A 182 -22.48 3.65 -9.11
N ALA A 183 -23.73 3.68 -8.63
CA ALA A 183 -24.50 4.90 -8.43
C ALA A 183 -23.89 5.81 -7.35
N ALA A 184 -23.36 5.23 -6.27
CA ALA A 184 -22.65 5.98 -5.23
C ALA A 184 -21.38 6.64 -5.77
N ILE A 185 -20.54 5.89 -6.51
CA ILE A 185 -19.33 6.44 -7.13
C ILE A 185 -19.68 7.51 -8.18
N THR A 186 -20.72 7.30 -8.97
CA THR A 186 -21.22 8.31 -9.93
C THR A 186 -21.67 9.60 -9.21
N THR A 187 -22.31 9.47 -8.04
CA THR A 187 -22.74 10.61 -7.21
C THR A 187 -21.54 11.38 -6.69
N ILE A 188 -20.51 10.68 -6.21
CA ILE A 188 -19.24 11.31 -5.79
C ILE A 188 -18.59 12.01 -6.99
N ALA A 189 -18.48 11.34 -8.14
CA ALA A 189 -17.84 11.90 -9.32
C ALA A 189 -18.53 13.19 -9.80
N ARG A 190 -19.87 13.21 -9.83
CA ARG A 190 -20.64 14.40 -10.22
C ARG A 190 -20.55 15.56 -9.23
N SER A 191 -20.55 15.26 -7.93
CA SER A 191 -20.57 16.30 -6.89
C SER A 191 -19.18 16.83 -6.53
N ARG A 192 -18.15 15.98 -6.62
CA ARG A 192 -16.80 16.30 -6.11
C ARG A 192 -15.73 16.37 -7.20
N LEU A 193 -15.91 15.70 -8.34
CA LEU A 193 -14.86 15.55 -9.39
C LEU A 193 -15.22 16.24 -10.71
N ALA A 194 -16.47 16.66 -10.88
CA ALA A 194 -16.98 17.16 -12.15
C ALA A 194 -16.20 18.38 -12.69
N GLY A 195 -15.68 18.29 -13.91
CA GLY A 195 -14.92 19.36 -14.58
C GLY A 195 -13.55 19.69 -13.95
N ARG A 196 -13.08 18.89 -13.00
CA ARG A 196 -11.82 19.11 -12.27
C ARG A 196 -10.66 18.30 -12.86
N ASP A 197 -9.43 18.80 -12.65
CA ASP A 197 -8.21 18.00 -12.84
C ASP A 197 -8.03 17.11 -11.61
N THR A 198 -8.02 15.80 -11.80
CA THR A 198 -8.00 14.84 -10.70
C THR A 198 -6.82 13.89 -10.77
N ILE A 199 -6.41 13.40 -9.60
CA ILE A 199 -5.41 12.34 -9.45
C ILE A 199 -6.04 11.23 -8.61
N GLU A 200 -5.98 10.00 -9.10
CA GLU A 200 -6.44 8.82 -8.38
C GLU A 200 -5.23 8.05 -7.82
N TYR A 201 -5.19 7.85 -6.50
CA TYR A 201 -4.18 7.00 -5.86
C TYR A 201 -4.65 5.55 -5.80
N GLY A 202 -3.77 4.63 -6.22
CA GLY A 202 -4.03 3.19 -6.19
C GLY A 202 -5.23 2.81 -7.05
N ALA A 203 -5.21 3.20 -8.32
CA ALA A 203 -6.32 2.99 -9.25
C ALA A 203 -6.63 1.50 -9.50
N GLY A 204 -5.73 0.58 -9.14
CA GLY A 204 -5.90 -0.85 -9.29
C GLY A 204 -6.14 -1.23 -10.74
N THR A 205 -7.20 -2.00 -10.98
CA THR A 205 -7.72 -2.38 -12.30
C THR A 205 -8.59 -1.30 -12.98
N GLY A 206 -8.77 -0.15 -12.34
CA GLY A 206 -9.54 0.98 -12.83
C GLY A 206 -11.04 0.95 -12.54
N ALA A 207 -11.49 0.17 -11.54
CA ALA A 207 -12.91 0.06 -11.19
C ALA A 207 -13.55 1.43 -10.89
N ILE A 208 -12.88 2.28 -10.11
CA ILE A 208 -13.33 3.65 -9.83
C ILE A 208 -13.00 4.58 -10.99
N THR A 209 -11.80 4.48 -11.57
CA THR A 209 -11.35 5.27 -12.73
C THR A 209 -12.40 5.29 -13.84
N ARG A 210 -12.92 4.12 -14.24
CA ARG A 210 -13.91 4.00 -15.33
C ARG A 210 -15.21 4.75 -15.06
N ILE A 211 -15.64 4.81 -13.80
CA ILE A 211 -16.88 5.47 -13.38
C ILE A 211 -16.64 6.99 -13.22
N ALA A 212 -15.49 7.38 -12.67
CA ALA A 212 -15.16 8.76 -12.37
C ALA A 212 -14.73 9.56 -13.61
N ALA A 213 -13.89 8.98 -14.47
CA ALA A 213 -13.25 9.67 -15.58
C ALA A 213 -14.22 10.45 -16.49
N PRO A 214 -15.41 9.94 -16.87
CA PRO A 214 -16.36 10.68 -17.72
C PRO A 214 -16.87 12.00 -17.12
N HIS A 215 -16.71 12.20 -15.81
CA HIS A 215 -17.11 13.43 -15.14
C HIS A 215 -15.96 14.42 -14.97
N THR A 216 -14.70 13.95 -15.00
CA THR A 216 -13.52 14.79 -14.79
C THR A 216 -13.13 15.58 -16.03
N ARG A 217 -12.39 16.69 -15.84
CA ARG A 217 -11.72 17.40 -16.95
C ARG A 217 -10.46 16.65 -17.38
N SER A 218 -9.67 16.16 -16.43
CA SER A 218 -8.55 15.25 -16.65
C SER A 218 -8.38 14.34 -15.44
N LEU A 219 -7.90 13.11 -15.64
CA LEU A 219 -7.66 12.14 -14.57
C LEU A 219 -6.29 11.48 -14.75
N VAL A 220 -5.41 11.62 -13.76
CA VAL A 220 -4.15 10.87 -13.68
C VAL A 220 -4.30 9.70 -12.71
N ALA A 221 -4.28 8.47 -13.22
CA ALA A 221 -4.41 7.25 -12.43
C ALA A 221 -3.03 6.72 -12.02
N ILE A 222 -2.74 6.74 -10.72
CA ILE A 222 -1.48 6.26 -10.14
C ILE A 222 -1.66 4.80 -9.72
N GLU A 223 -0.92 3.88 -10.35
CA GLU A 223 -0.93 2.45 -10.00
C GLU A 223 0.47 1.85 -10.19
N PRO A 224 1.17 1.50 -9.09
CA PRO A 224 2.53 0.98 -9.21
C PRO A 224 2.58 -0.51 -9.59
N ALA A 225 1.57 -1.32 -9.23
CA ALA A 225 1.61 -2.76 -9.47
C ALA A 225 1.37 -3.08 -10.96
N ILE A 226 2.37 -3.68 -11.61
CA ILE A 226 2.35 -3.94 -13.06
C ILE A 226 1.12 -4.74 -13.53
N GLY A 227 0.72 -5.77 -12.78
CA GLY A 227 -0.44 -6.59 -13.10
C GLY A 227 -1.74 -5.80 -13.09
N MET A 228 -1.94 -4.98 -12.05
CA MET A 228 -3.12 -4.12 -11.92
C MET A 228 -3.14 -3.04 -12.99
N ARG A 229 -2.00 -2.38 -13.19
CA ARG A 229 -1.84 -1.32 -14.19
C ARG A 229 -2.08 -1.78 -15.61
N ALA A 230 -1.65 -3.00 -15.98
CA ALA A 230 -1.92 -3.55 -17.29
C ALA A 230 -3.43 -3.68 -17.55
N VAL A 231 -4.19 -4.18 -16.57
CA VAL A 231 -5.65 -4.27 -16.65
C VAL A 231 -6.29 -2.88 -16.69
N LEU A 232 -5.84 -1.94 -15.86
CA LEU A 232 -6.28 -0.54 -15.89
C LEU A 232 -6.09 0.10 -17.27
N GLN A 233 -4.93 -0.08 -17.90
CA GLN A 233 -4.65 0.45 -19.25
C GLN A 233 -5.59 -0.17 -20.30
N GLN A 234 -5.85 -1.47 -20.23
CA GLN A 234 -6.84 -2.12 -21.11
C GLN A 234 -8.24 -1.55 -20.92
N HIS A 235 -8.63 -1.31 -19.67
CA HIS A 235 -9.95 -0.81 -19.29
C HIS A 235 -10.20 0.68 -19.57
N THR A 236 -9.14 1.46 -19.71
CA THR A 236 -9.21 2.93 -19.84
C THR A 236 -8.59 3.47 -21.12
N GLY A 237 -8.04 2.61 -21.99
CA GLY A 237 -7.36 3.01 -23.22
C GLY A 237 -8.23 3.75 -24.24
N ASN A 238 -9.57 3.72 -24.08
CA ASN A 238 -10.52 4.48 -24.89
C ASN A 238 -10.98 5.79 -24.23
N LEU A 239 -10.43 6.15 -23.06
CA LEU A 239 -10.79 7.35 -22.31
C LEU A 239 -9.68 8.40 -22.47
N ASP A 240 -9.86 9.33 -23.42
CA ASP A 240 -8.84 10.33 -23.78
C ASP A 240 -8.38 11.20 -22.61
N GLN A 241 -9.24 11.40 -21.60
CA GLN A 241 -8.92 12.19 -20.41
C GLN A 241 -8.12 11.44 -19.33
N VAL A 242 -7.91 10.13 -19.48
CA VAL A 242 -7.21 9.29 -18.50
C VAL A 242 -5.74 9.15 -18.88
N ARG A 243 -4.84 9.40 -17.92
CA ARG A 243 -3.40 9.12 -18.04
C ARG A 243 -2.98 8.18 -16.93
N VAL A 244 -2.51 6.99 -17.28
CA VAL A 244 -2.02 6.00 -16.31
C VAL A 244 -0.54 6.23 -16.04
N ARG A 245 -0.12 6.25 -14.77
CA ARG A 245 1.28 6.39 -14.37
C ARG A 245 1.72 5.29 -13.41
N GLU A 246 2.94 4.83 -13.63
CA GLU A 246 3.69 3.89 -12.78
C GLU A 246 4.43 4.64 -11.69
N GLU A 247 3.73 5.03 -10.63
CA GLU A 247 4.33 5.82 -9.56
C GLU A 247 3.78 5.36 -8.21
N ASP A 248 4.54 5.66 -7.16
CA ASP A 248 4.11 5.50 -5.77
C ASP A 248 3.37 6.77 -5.34
N CYS A 249 2.19 6.63 -4.74
CA CYS A 249 1.43 7.76 -4.21
C CYS A 249 2.15 8.59 -3.12
N MET A 250 3.20 8.05 -2.50
CA MET A 250 4.08 8.81 -1.59
C MET A 250 5.08 9.72 -2.30
N SER A 251 5.26 9.58 -3.62
CA SER A 251 6.18 10.35 -4.45
C SER A 251 5.78 10.31 -5.92
N VAL A 252 4.88 11.22 -6.31
CA VAL A 252 4.33 11.36 -7.65
C VAL A 252 5.14 12.39 -8.44
N GLY A 253 5.64 12.03 -9.62
CA GLY A 253 6.49 12.91 -10.44
C GLY A 253 5.75 14.04 -11.16
N LEU A 254 4.67 14.57 -10.59
CA LEU A 254 3.91 15.69 -11.13
C LEU A 254 4.31 17.02 -10.47
N PRO A 255 4.14 18.17 -11.15
CA PRO A 255 4.40 19.49 -10.59
C PRO A 255 3.55 19.78 -9.35
N ASP A 256 4.01 20.71 -8.51
CA ASP A 256 3.21 21.25 -7.40
C ASP A 256 1.93 21.91 -7.93
N ALA A 257 0.85 21.90 -7.14
CA ALA A 257 -0.40 22.58 -7.43
C ALA A 257 -0.95 22.30 -8.85
N CYS A 258 -0.92 21.05 -9.28
CA CYS A 258 -1.35 20.61 -10.61
C CYS A 258 -2.76 19.98 -10.65
N ALA A 259 -3.38 19.70 -9.50
CA ALA A 259 -4.69 19.06 -9.42
C ALA A 259 -5.66 19.83 -8.52
N ASP A 260 -6.94 19.70 -8.78
CA ASP A 260 -8.01 20.24 -7.93
C ASP A 260 -8.43 19.21 -6.87
N VAL A 261 -8.34 17.92 -7.19
CA VAL A 261 -8.70 16.82 -6.29
C VAL A 261 -7.71 15.67 -6.42
N VAL A 262 -7.26 15.16 -5.28
CA VAL A 262 -6.64 13.83 -5.17
C VAL A 262 -7.68 12.92 -4.53
N PHE A 263 -7.95 11.76 -5.09
CA PHE A 263 -8.92 10.82 -4.51
C PHE A 263 -8.40 9.39 -4.50
N GLU A 264 -8.96 8.57 -3.62
CA GLU A 264 -8.56 7.17 -3.45
C GLU A 264 -9.75 6.32 -3.01
N HIS A 265 -9.75 5.05 -3.39
CA HIS A 265 -10.68 4.04 -2.88
C HIS A 265 -9.89 2.87 -2.30
N ALA A 266 -9.82 2.82 -0.97
CA ALA A 266 -9.12 1.77 -0.22
C ALA A 266 -7.62 1.61 -0.58
N ALA A 267 -6.97 2.63 -1.14
CA ALA A 267 -5.57 2.56 -1.56
C ALA A 267 -4.61 2.84 -0.40
N LEU A 268 -4.89 3.87 0.40
CA LEU A 268 -4.03 4.29 1.52
C LEU A 268 -3.88 3.22 2.61
N CYS A 269 -4.77 2.23 2.61
CA CYS A 269 -4.72 1.03 3.42
C CYS A 269 -3.49 0.14 3.17
N PHE A 270 -2.89 0.24 1.99
CA PHE A 270 -1.77 -0.60 1.52
C PHE A 270 -0.47 0.19 1.37
N VAL A 271 -0.49 1.48 1.67
CA VAL A 271 0.70 2.34 1.60
C VAL A 271 1.54 2.10 2.84
N ASP A 272 2.86 2.00 2.65
CA ASP A 272 3.80 1.80 3.74
C ASP A 272 3.68 2.93 4.78
N GLU A 273 3.72 4.17 4.31
CA GLU A 273 3.51 5.41 5.08
C GLU A 273 2.35 6.25 4.53
N PRO A 274 1.11 6.03 4.98
CA PRO A 274 -0.07 6.73 4.47
C PRO A 274 0.04 8.26 4.58
N LEU A 275 0.74 8.79 5.58
CA LEU A 275 0.91 10.24 5.72
C LEU A 275 1.85 10.86 4.71
N PHE A 276 2.80 10.11 4.17
CA PHE A 276 3.63 10.61 3.08
C PHE A 276 2.81 10.72 1.80
N ALA A 277 1.84 9.83 1.59
CA ALA A 277 0.87 9.98 0.50
C ALA A 277 -0.06 11.19 0.74
N VAL A 278 -0.49 11.45 1.98
CA VAL A 278 -1.27 12.66 2.33
C VAL A 278 -0.45 13.94 2.09
N ALA A 279 0.83 13.95 2.49
CA ALA A 279 1.74 15.06 2.25
C ALA A 279 1.95 15.32 0.76
N GLU A 280 2.13 14.25 -0.01
CA GLU A 280 2.26 14.34 -1.46
C GLU A 280 0.97 14.83 -2.11
N ALA A 281 -0.20 14.40 -1.62
CA ALA A 281 -1.48 14.93 -2.07
C ALA A 281 -1.56 16.44 -1.83
N ALA A 282 -1.17 16.93 -0.65
CA ALA A 282 -1.16 18.36 -0.35
C ALA A 282 -0.20 19.16 -1.27
N ARG A 283 0.92 18.58 -1.69
CA ARG A 283 1.84 19.19 -2.67
C ARG A 283 1.22 19.30 -4.06
N LEU A 284 0.52 18.26 -4.50
CA LEU A 284 -0.13 18.18 -5.81
C LEU A 284 -1.36 19.08 -5.93
N LEU A 285 -2.04 19.35 -4.81
CA LEU A 285 -3.27 20.12 -4.78
C LEU A 285 -3.03 21.63 -4.96
N ARG A 286 -3.85 22.25 -5.81
CA ARG A 286 -3.97 23.71 -5.90
C ARG A 286 -4.54 24.28 -4.60
N PRO A 287 -4.30 25.58 -4.31
CA PRO A 287 -5.02 26.25 -3.23
C PRO A 287 -6.54 26.04 -3.34
N GLY A 288 -7.17 25.54 -2.27
CA GLY A 288 -8.60 25.18 -2.26
C GLY A 288 -8.92 23.77 -2.76
N GLY A 289 -7.92 22.96 -3.11
CA GLY A 289 -8.08 21.56 -3.45
C GLY A 289 -8.30 20.66 -2.24
N SER A 290 -8.71 19.41 -2.50
CA SER A 290 -9.03 18.45 -1.43
C SER A 290 -8.55 17.04 -1.73
N LEU A 291 -8.14 16.32 -0.68
CA LEU A 291 -8.03 14.87 -0.67
C LEU A 291 -9.40 14.26 -0.36
N ILE A 292 -9.87 13.36 -1.22
CA ILE A 292 -11.15 12.65 -1.04
C ILE A 292 -10.90 11.16 -0.91
N ARG A 293 -11.12 10.63 0.29
CA ARG A 293 -11.04 9.20 0.55
C ARG A 293 -12.43 8.59 0.43
N ILE A 294 -12.60 7.66 -0.49
CA ILE A 294 -13.84 6.92 -0.68
C ILE A 294 -13.74 5.65 0.18
N ILE A 295 -14.61 5.56 1.19
CA ILE A 295 -14.63 4.42 2.10
C ILE A 295 -15.88 3.61 1.84
N SER A 296 -15.68 2.30 1.62
CA SER A 296 -16.76 1.35 1.40
C SER A 296 -16.66 0.24 2.42
N THR A 297 -17.76 -0.01 3.11
CA THR A 297 -17.83 -1.03 4.17
C THR A 297 -19.02 -1.93 3.89
N THR A 298 -18.80 -3.23 4.06
CA THR A 298 -19.85 -4.25 4.13
C THR A 298 -19.76 -4.84 5.52
N ASP A 299 -20.89 -4.96 6.22
CA ASP A 299 -20.93 -5.66 7.49
C ASP A 299 -20.54 -7.15 7.32
N GLN A 300 -20.18 -7.78 8.42
CA GLN A 300 -19.75 -9.18 8.45
C GLN A 300 -20.68 -9.92 9.42
N PRO A 301 -21.88 -10.32 8.98
CA PRO A 301 -22.87 -10.97 9.84
C PRO A 301 -22.38 -12.35 10.32
N GLU A 302 -22.99 -12.85 11.39
CA GLU A 302 -22.90 -14.26 11.81
C GLU A 302 -23.82 -15.09 10.88
N PRO A 303 -23.33 -15.46 9.68
CA PRO A 303 -22.54 -16.69 9.56
C PRO A 303 -21.18 -16.50 8.86
N VAL A 304 -20.95 -15.33 8.25
CA VAL A 304 -19.72 -15.01 7.51
C VAL A 304 -18.53 -14.95 8.46
N THR A 305 -18.68 -14.27 9.60
CA THR A 305 -17.60 -14.15 10.60
C THR A 305 -17.17 -15.52 11.14
N ALA A 306 -18.13 -16.40 11.47
CA ALA A 306 -17.86 -17.77 11.87
C ALA A 306 -17.16 -18.59 10.77
N PHE A 307 -17.63 -18.48 9.52
CA PHE A 307 -17.02 -19.15 8.37
C PHE A 307 -15.56 -18.73 8.19
N ASP A 308 -15.30 -17.41 8.18
CA ASP A 308 -13.95 -16.87 8.02
C ASP A 308 -13.02 -17.34 9.13
N ALA A 309 -13.47 -17.31 10.39
CA ALA A 309 -12.67 -17.78 11.51
C ALA A 309 -12.29 -19.27 11.33
N ALA A 310 -13.25 -20.10 10.93
CA ALA A 310 -13.03 -21.52 10.68
C ALA A 310 -12.09 -21.75 9.48
N PHE A 311 -12.25 -21.01 8.38
CA PHE A 311 -11.39 -21.09 7.20
C PHE A 311 -9.93 -20.78 7.54
N HIS A 312 -9.67 -19.68 8.27
CA HIS A 312 -8.31 -19.33 8.67
C HIS A 312 -7.74 -20.35 9.67
N ALA A 313 -8.57 -20.94 10.55
CA ALA A 313 -8.13 -22.03 11.43
C ALA A 313 -7.71 -23.27 10.63
N GLN A 314 -8.46 -23.65 9.60
CA GLN A 314 -8.10 -24.78 8.73
C GLN A 314 -6.79 -24.54 7.98
N LEU A 315 -6.58 -23.34 7.43
CA LEU A 315 -5.31 -22.98 6.79
C LEU A 315 -4.12 -23.15 7.75
N ARG A 316 -4.28 -22.78 9.03
CA ARG A 316 -3.24 -22.99 10.05
C ARG A 316 -2.95 -24.46 10.33
N LEU A 317 -3.98 -25.31 10.34
CA LEU A 317 -3.81 -26.76 10.47
C LEU A 317 -3.05 -27.36 9.27
N LEU A 318 -3.14 -26.74 8.10
CA LEU A 318 -2.40 -27.11 6.89
C LEU A 318 -0.98 -26.53 6.85
N GLY A 319 -0.54 -25.82 7.90
CA GLY A 319 0.80 -25.25 8.00
C GLY A 319 0.95 -23.85 7.41
N HIS A 320 -0.13 -23.24 6.92
CA HIS A 320 -0.12 -21.87 6.41
C HIS A 320 -0.28 -20.86 7.54
N GLN A 321 0.31 -19.67 7.38
CA GLN A 321 0.12 -18.54 8.29
C GLN A 321 -0.52 -17.37 7.55
N PRO A 322 -1.82 -17.45 7.19
CA PRO A 322 -2.48 -16.35 6.49
C PRO A 322 -2.59 -15.15 7.44
N GLY A 323 -1.80 -14.11 7.17
CA GLY A 323 -1.98 -12.81 7.81
C GLY A 323 -3.19 -12.11 7.21
N ARG A 324 -4.23 -11.84 8.01
CA ARG A 324 -5.25 -10.87 7.58
C ARG A 324 -4.54 -9.52 7.53
N ILE A 325 -4.48 -8.89 6.36
CA ILE A 325 -3.89 -7.55 6.24
C ILE A 325 -4.75 -6.58 7.07
N VAL A 326 -4.29 -6.27 8.29
CA VAL A 326 -4.85 -5.20 9.10
C VAL A 326 -4.24 -3.91 8.55
N SER A 327 -4.89 -3.38 7.51
CA SER A 327 -4.53 -2.18 6.73
C SER A 327 -3.83 -1.10 7.57
N SER A 328 -2.74 -0.49 7.10
CA SER A 328 -2.02 0.60 7.81
C SER A 328 -2.84 1.90 7.85
N GLY A 329 -3.69 2.12 6.84
CA GLY A 329 -4.49 3.32 6.61
C GLY A 329 -5.98 3.20 6.95
N ASN A 330 -6.37 2.28 7.84
CA ASN A 330 -7.79 2.09 8.20
C ASN A 330 -8.46 3.43 8.53
N ASP A 331 -9.68 3.59 8.02
CA ASP A 331 -10.42 4.83 7.85
C ASP A 331 -10.35 5.87 9.00
N PRO A 332 -10.46 5.52 10.30
CA PRO A 332 -10.39 6.53 11.34
C PRO A 332 -8.98 7.10 11.52
N ARG A 333 -7.90 6.32 11.37
CA ARG A 333 -6.56 6.77 11.80
C ARG A 333 -6.02 7.97 11.04
N ILE A 334 -6.22 8.01 9.72
CA ILE A 334 -5.80 9.16 8.90
C ILE A 334 -6.60 10.39 9.29
N THR A 335 -7.92 10.22 9.46
CA THR A 335 -8.83 11.29 9.87
C THR A 335 -8.49 11.82 11.28
N ASP A 336 -8.27 10.93 12.24
CA ASP A 336 -7.90 11.25 13.62
C ASP A 336 -6.59 12.02 13.68
N TRP A 337 -5.61 11.61 12.86
CA TRP A 337 -4.34 12.32 12.75
C TRP A 337 -4.50 13.73 12.17
N LEU A 338 -5.25 13.87 11.08
CA LEU A 338 -5.54 15.16 10.46
C LEU A 338 -6.25 16.10 11.45
N SER A 339 -7.25 15.58 12.17
CA SER A 339 -7.94 16.34 13.22
C SER A 339 -7.01 16.75 14.36
N ALA A 340 -6.08 15.89 14.78
CA ALA A 340 -5.09 16.24 15.80
C ALA A 340 -4.12 17.34 15.34
N ALA A 341 -3.88 17.45 14.02
CA ALA A 341 -3.13 18.55 13.40
C ALA A 341 -3.98 19.80 13.10
N GLY A 342 -5.23 19.85 13.57
CA GLY A 342 -6.15 20.97 13.36
C GLY A 342 -6.69 21.08 11.94
N ILE A 343 -6.68 19.98 11.18
CA ILE A 343 -7.22 19.90 9.82
C ILE A 343 -8.56 19.17 9.88
N ASP A 344 -9.64 19.91 9.62
CA ASP A 344 -10.99 19.36 9.60
C ASP A 344 -11.21 18.49 8.37
N THR A 345 -11.86 17.34 8.59
CA THR A 345 -12.26 16.41 7.52
C THR A 345 -13.77 16.25 7.54
N GLU A 346 -14.40 16.57 6.42
CA GLU A 346 -15.84 16.42 6.24
C GLU A 346 -16.16 14.95 5.90
N ILE A 347 -17.07 14.33 6.66
CA ILE A 347 -17.53 12.97 6.42
C ILE A 347 -18.96 12.99 5.87
N ASP A 348 -19.13 12.54 4.63
CA ASP A 348 -20.46 12.42 4.01
C ASP A 348 -20.85 10.97 3.79
N ALA A 349 -22.04 10.59 4.26
CA ALA A 349 -22.67 9.34 3.87
C ALA A 349 -23.25 9.49 2.45
N ILE A 350 -22.75 8.71 1.50
CA ILE A 350 -23.15 8.79 0.09
C ILE A 350 -24.28 7.81 -0.21
N ALA A 351 -24.15 6.57 0.26
CA ALA A 351 -25.13 5.52 0.01
C ALA A 351 -25.13 4.46 1.10
N THR A 352 -26.30 3.87 1.34
CA THR A 352 -26.50 2.67 2.14
C THR A 352 -27.50 1.77 1.44
N TRP A 353 -27.23 0.47 1.36
CA TRP A 353 -28.17 -0.51 0.82
C TRP A 353 -27.95 -1.85 1.49
N ASN A 354 -28.95 -2.73 1.40
CA ASN A 354 -28.84 -4.11 1.85
C ASN A 354 -28.78 -5.02 0.63
N SER A 355 -28.04 -6.12 0.74
CA SER A 355 -28.10 -7.21 -0.22
C SER A 355 -28.35 -8.53 0.49
N GLN A 356 -28.98 -9.46 -0.22
CA GLN A 356 -29.10 -10.85 0.20
C GLN A 356 -28.43 -11.71 -0.86
N GLN A 357 -27.39 -12.45 -0.47
CA GLN A 357 -26.60 -13.28 -1.38
C GLN A 357 -26.30 -14.64 -0.73
N PRO A 358 -26.23 -15.73 -1.50
CA PRO A 358 -25.82 -17.02 -0.96
C PRO A 358 -24.34 -17.00 -0.53
N LEU A 359 -24.01 -17.75 0.53
CA LEU A 359 -22.67 -17.83 1.13
C LEU A 359 -21.57 -18.16 0.11
N HIS A 360 -21.87 -18.93 -0.94
CA HIS A 360 -20.90 -19.26 -1.98
C HIS A 360 -20.33 -18.03 -2.69
N ARG A 361 -21.04 -16.89 -2.71
CA ARG A 361 -20.53 -15.60 -3.23
C ARG A 361 -19.41 -15.03 -2.35
N HIS A 362 -19.45 -15.27 -1.04
CA HIS A 362 -18.37 -14.96 -0.11
C HIS A 362 -17.19 -15.95 -0.21
N ILE A 363 -17.50 -17.23 -0.45
CA ILE A 363 -16.48 -18.29 -0.59
C ILE A 363 -15.65 -18.12 -1.86
N ALA A 364 -16.26 -17.72 -2.97
CA ALA A 364 -15.60 -17.68 -4.28
C ALA A 364 -14.28 -16.88 -4.29
N PRO A 365 -14.19 -15.64 -3.77
CA PRO A 365 -12.92 -14.91 -3.68
C PRO A 365 -11.84 -15.61 -2.84
N LEU A 366 -12.22 -16.35 -1.78
CA LEU A 366 -11.30 -17.14 -0.96
C LEU A 366 -10.76 -18.34 -1.75
N LEU A 367 -11.65 -19.02 -2.47
CA LEU A 367 -11.29 -20.14 -3.34
C LEU A 367 -10.35 -19.71 -4.48
N HIS A 368 -10.65 -18.59 -5.13
CA HIS A 368 -9.85 -18.07 -6.24
C HIS A 368 -8.51 -17.45 -5.79
N GLY A 369 -8.29 -17.29 -4.48
CA GLY A 369 -7.09 -16.63 -3.96
C GLY A 369 -7.02 -15.15 -4.36
N SER A 370 -8.17 -14.47 -4.29
CA SER A 370 -8.34 -13.07 -4.74
C SER A 370 -8.06 -12.05 -3.64
N TYR A 371 -7.47 -12.50 -2.54
CA TYR A 371 -6.86 -11.67 -1.52
C TYR A 371 -5.35 -11.91 -1.52
N PRO A 372 -4.51 -10.87 -1.45
CA PRO A 372 -3.06 -11.02 -1.52
C PRO A 372 -2.47 -12.05 -0.55
N TYR A 373 -3.00 -12.11 0.67
CA TYR A 373 -2.53 -13.05 1.70
C TYR A 373 -2.83 -14.53 1.39
N LEU A 374 -3.68 -14.81 0.39
CA LEU A 374 -4.00 -16.15 -0.09
C LEU A 374 -3.22 -16.52 -1.36
N ALA A 375 -2.52 -15.57 -1.98
CA ALA A 375 -1.92 -15.76 -3.30
C ALA A 375 -0.85 -16.87 -3.33
N ALA A 376 -0.12 -17.05 -2.22
CA ALA A 376 0.91 -18.08 -2.09
C ALA A 376 0.37 -19.44 -1.61
N ILE A 377 -0.89 -19.52 -1.18
CA ILE A 377 -1.47 -20.77 -0.65
C ILE A 377 -1.96 -21.62 -1.83
N PRO A 378 -1.56 -22.90 -1.97
CA PRO A 378 -2.02 -23.76 -3.05
C PRO A 378 -3.54 -23.89 -3.14
N ASP A 379 -4.08 -23.97 -4.35
CA ASP A 379 -5.52 -24.08 -4.62
C ASP A 379 -6.19 -25.24 -3.86
N ASP A 380 -5.52 -26.40 -3.81
CA ASP A 380 -6.04 -27.58 -3.12
C ASP A 380 -6.10 -27.39 -1.61
N ASP A 381 -5.16 -26.65 -1.02
CA ASP A 381 -5.20 -26.33 0.40
C ASP A 381 -6.29 -25.30 0.71
N ARG A 382 -6.52 -24.32 -0.18
CA ARG A 382 -7.67 -23.40 -0.04
C ARG A 382 -9.00 -24.15 -0.10
N ARG A 383 -9.15 -25.11 -1.03
CA ARG A 383 -10.33 -25.99 -1.13
C ARG A 383 -10.54 -26.79 0.15
N ARG A 384 -9.50 -27.49 0.62
CA ARG A 384 -9.56 -28.28 1.87
C ARG A 384 -9.93 -27.41 3.07
N ALA A 385 -9.41 -26.19 3.13
CA ALA A 385 -9.76 -25.25 4.19
C ALA A 385 -11.22 -24.78 4.12
N ILE A 386 -11.77 -24.55 2.93
CA ILE A 386 -13.19 -24.23 2.72
C ILE A 386 -14.08 -25.41 3.17
N ASP A 387 -13.76 -26.64 2.75
CA ASP A 387 -14.53 -27.84 3.12
C ASP A 387 -14.53 -28.06 4.64
N GLY A 388 -13.36 -27.89 5.27
CA GLY A 388 -13.20 -27.95 6.72
C GLY A 388 -14.00 -26.84 7.43
N ALA A 389 -14.03 -25.63 6.87
CA ALA A 389 -14.78 -24.51 7.42
C ALA A 389 -16.30 -24.76 7.35
N LEU A 390 -16.82 -25.19 6.20
CA LEU A 390 -18.23 -25.56 6.03
C LEU A 390 -18.65 -26.66 7.01
N THR A 391 -17.79 -27.67 7.20
CA THR A 391 -18.03 -28.76 8.14
C THR A 391 -18.05 -28.28 9.59
N ALA A 392 -17.08 -27.45 9.98
CA ALA A 392 -16.95 -26.94 11.34
C ALA A 392 -18.13 -26.02 11.74
N THR A 393 -18.59 -25.19 10.81
CA THR A 393 -19.70 -24.25 11.05
C THR A 393 -21.07 -24.84 10.76
N ARG A 394 -21.13 -26.02 10.11
CA ARG A 394 -22.36 -26.65 9.60
C ARG A 394 -23.14 -25.75 8.64
N LEU A 395 -22.45 -24.87 7.92
CA LEU A 395 -23.05 -23.97 6.94
C LEU A 395 -23.21 -24.66 5.58
N ASN A 396 -24.22 -24.23 4.83
CA ASN A 396 -24.43 -24.63 3.46
C ASN A 396 -23.98 -23.47 2.53
N PRO A 397 -23.27 -23.74 1.41
CA PRO A 397 -22.95 -22.70 0.42
C PRO A 397 -24.15 -21.88 -0.10
N ASP A 398 -25.37 -22.42 -0.03
CA ASP A 398 -26.61 -21.74 -0.42
C ASP A 398 -27.29 -21.00 0.74
N THR A 399 -26.71 -21.00 1.94
CA THR A 399 -27.19 -20.18 3.06
C THR A 399 -27.20 -18.72 2.65
N LEU A 400 -28.37 -18.08 2.72
CA LEU A 400 -28.54 -16.68 2.38
C LEU A 400 -27.94 -15.80 3.47
N ILE A 401 -27.13 -14.84 3.05
CA ILE A 401 -26.42 -13.86 3.86
C ILE A 401 -27.04 -12.50 3.58
N ASP A 402 -27.61 -11.88 4.61
CA ASP A 402 -28.04 -10.49 4.57
C ASP A 402 -26.85 -9.60 4.96
N SER A 403 -26.49 -8.67 4.08
CA SER A 403 -25.40 -7.73 4.32
C SER A 403 -25.85 -6.29 4.13
N ALA A 404 -25.47 -5.42 5.06
CA ALA A 404 -25.58 -3.98 4.94
C ALA A 404 -24.28 -3.40 4.38
N HIS A 405 -24.43 -2.56 3.36
CA HIS A 405 -23.34 -1.88 2.69
C HIS A 405 -23.44 -0.38 2.90
N LYS A 406 -22.29 0.28 2.98
CA LYS A 406 -22.19 1.72 3.10
C LYS A 406 -21.04 2.26 2.28
N VAL A 407 -21.28 3.36 1.57
CA VAL A 407 -20.24 4.19 0.95
C VAL A 407 -20.29 5.57 1.59
N LYS A 408 -19.14 6.07 1.99
CA LYS A 408 -18.96 7.42 2.51
C LYS A 408 -17.69 8.04 1.93
N THR A 409 -17.59 9.36 1.98
CA THR A 409 -16.36 10.09 1.67
C THR A 409 -15.81 10.75 2.92
N ALA A 410 -14.48 10.76 3.06
CA ALA A 410 -13.77 11.65 3.94
C ALA A 410 -13.04 12.69 3.08
N SER A 411 -13.55 13.93 3.09
CA SER A 411 -13.06 15.04 2.28
C SER A 411 -12.25 15.98 3.16
N THR A 412 -10.96 16.07 2.90
CA THR A 412 -10.02 16.90 3.65
C THR A 412 -9.50 18.01 2.75
N PRO A 413 -9.81 19.29 3.02
CA PRO A 413 -9.10 20.41 2.41
C PRO A 413 -7.62 20.34 2.80
N LEU A 414 -6.75 20.24 1.80
CA LEU A 414 -5.31 20.18 2.03
C LEU A 414 -4.65 21.31 1.26
N ASP A 415 -3.81 22.07 1.95
CA ASP A 415 -2.85 22.95 1.30
C ASP A 415 -1.47 22.70 1.89
N SER A 416 -0.41 22.99 1.12
CA SER A 416 0.96 22.76 1.58
C SER A 416 1.31 23.55 2.85
N THR A 417 0.59 24.63 3.15
CA THR A 417 0.80 25.46 4.35
C THR A 417 0.08 24.89 5.58
N SER A 418 -1.01 24.15 5.41
CA SER A 418 -1.83 23.60 6.50
C SER A 418 -1.10 22.48 7.21
N LEU A 419 -0.33 21.66 6.48
CA LEU A 419 0.50 20.60 7.06
C LEU A 419 1.76 21.11 7.79
N LEU A 420 2.24 22.32 7.47
CA LEU A 420 3.49 22.87 8.03
C LEU A 420 3.31 23.65 9.34
N ARG A 421 2.07 24.02 9.71
CA ARG A 421 1.81 24.94 10.83
C ARG A 421 2.21 24.40 12.21
N ASP A 422 2.39 23.09 12.36
CA ASP A 422 2.76 22.46 13.64
C ASP A 422 4.26 22.23 13.86
N GLY A 423 5.09 22.38 12.82
CA GLY A 423 6.55 22.29 12.98
C GLY A 423 7.16 23.45 13.80
N ALA A 424 6.41 24.54 14.00
CA ALA A 424 6.87 25.76 14.68
C ALA A 424 6.35 25.93 16.12
N ARG A 425 5.59 24.97 16.66
CA ARG A 425 5.00 25.04 18.02
C ARG A 425 5.48 23.95 18.98
N ARG A 426 6.63 23.34 18.75
CA ARG A 426 7.29 22.47 19.74
C ARG A 426 8.76 22.79 19.91
#